data_AF-A0A2M6VAU3-F1
#
_entry.id   AF-A0A2M6VAU3-F1
#
_cell.length_a   1.000
_cell.length_b   1.000
_cell.length_c   1.000
_cell.angle_alpha   90.00
_cell.angle_beta   90.00
_cell.angle_gamma   90.00
#
_symmetry.space_group_name_H-M   'P 1'
#
loop_
_entity.id
_entity.type
_entity.pdbx_description
1 polymer ?
#
loop_
_entity_poly.entity_id
_entity_poly.type
_entity_poly.pdbx_seq_one_letter_code
_entity_poly.pdbx_strand_id
1 'polypeptide(L)' 'MEITPIRTEKDHRTALRVVSALVEQDPLPDTPDGERLEVLSTLIEAYERKHHAIDSPDKGGTT' A
#
# COMPACT_ATOMS: atom_id res chain seq x y z
N MET A 1 -3.12 -16.58 -8.92
CA MET A 1 -2.65 -15.77 -7.78
C MET A 1 -3.84 -15.44 -6.90
N GLU A 2 -3.74 -15.64 -5.58
CA GLU A 2 -4.76 -15.19 -4.62
C GLU A 2 -4.32 -13.85 -4.03
N ILE A 3 -5.01 -12.76 -4.39
CA ILE A 3 -4.79 -11.42 -3.84
C ILE A 3 -5.90 -11.14 -2.85
N THR A 4 -5.56 -11.05 -1.57
CA THR A 4 -6.52 -10.70 -0.52
C THR A 4 -6.66 -9.18 -0.42
N PRO A 5 -7.88 -8.64 -0.33
CA PRO A 5 -8.09 -7.22 -0.13
C PRO A 5 -7.53 -6.78 1.23
N ILE A 6 -6.98 -5.56 1.29
CA ILE A 6 -6.50 -4.96 2.53
C ILE A 6 -7.67 -4.25 3.22
N ARG A 7 -8.17 -4.84 4.32
CA ARG A 7 -9.33 -4.31 5.07
C ARG A 7 -8.99 -3.91 6.50
N THR A 8 -7.92 -4.48 7.05
CA THR A 8 -7.48 -4.23 8.42
C THR A 8 -6.02 -3.79 8.44
N GLU A 9 -5.60 -3.19 9.56
CA GLU A 9 -4.21 -2.81 9.78
C GLU A 9 -3.26 -4.02 9.75
N LYS A 10 -3.75 -5.21 10.17
CA LYS A 10 -2.99 -6.46 10.07
C LYS A 10 -2.73 -6.85 8.61
N ASP A 11 -3.73 -6.68 7.75
CA ASP A 11 -3.61 -6.96 6.31
C ASP A 11 -2.62 -5.97 5.68
N HIS A 12 -2.71 -4.68 6.05
CA HIS A 12 -1.84 -3.63 5.55
C HIS A 12 -0.37 -3.89 5.92
N ARG A 13 -0.08 -4.18 7.20
CA ARG A 13 1.27 -4.58 7.63
C ARG A 13 1.77 -5.82 6.92
N THR A 14 0.90 -6.78 6.64
CA THR A 14 1.29 -8.01 5.94
C THR A 14 1.63 -7.71 4.48
N ALA A 15 0.81 -6.89 3.81
CA ALA A 15 1.06 -6.44 2.44
C ALA A 15 2.37 -5.65 2.34
N LEU A 16 2.66 -4.75 3.29
CA LEU A 16 3.92 -3.99 3.34
C LEU A 16 5.15 -4.90 3.43
N ARG A 17 5.11 -5.97 4.24
CA ARG A 17 6.22 -6.93 4.30
C ARG A 17 6.44 -7.66 2.98
N VAL A 18 5.36 -8.04 2.30
CA VAL A 18 5.45 -8.73 1.00
C VAL A 18 6.00 -7.79 -0.07
N VAL A 19 5.52 -6.54 -0.12
CA VAL A 19 6.04 -5.52 -1.03
C VAL A 19 7.52 -5.26 -0.77
N SER A 20 7.93 -5.10 0.49
CA SER A 20 9.35 -4.93 0.84
C SER A 20 10.22 -6.07 0.29
N ALA A 21 9.80 -7.32 0.52
CA ALA A 21 10.54 -8.47 0.04
C ALA A 21 10.58 -8.55 -1.50
N LEU A 22 9.52 -8.11 -2.19
CA LEU A 22 9.49 -8.07 -3.66
C LEU A 22 10.39 -6.96 -4.21
N VAL A 23 10.40 -5.78 -3.59
CA VAL A 23 11.31 -4.69 -3.98
C VAL A 23 12.77 -5.11 -3.83
N GLU A 24 13.11 -5.84 -2.77
CA GLU A 24 14.47 -6.39 -2.58
C GLU A 24 14.86 -7.42 -3.66
N GLN A 25 13.88 -8.10 -4.26
CA GLN A 25 14.10 -9.07 -5.34
C GLN A 25 14.18 -8.41 -6.72
N ASP A 26 13.76 -7.15 -6.86
CA ASP A 26 13.73 -6.38 -8.11
C ASP A 26 13.14 -7.16 -9.31
N PRO A 27 11.90 -7.69 -9.20
CA PRO A 27 11.30 -8.48 -10.27
C PRO A 27 11.01 -7.62 -11.50
N LEU A 28 11.18 -8.22 -12.68
CA LEU A 28 10.77 -7.60 -13.93
C LEU A 28 9.24 -7.40 -13.95
N PRO A 29 8.74 -6.32 -14.57
CA PRO A 29 7.32 -5.97 -14.58
C PRO A 29 6.42 -7.07 -15.16
N ASP A 30 6.85 -7.71 -16.27
CA ASP A 30 6.09 -8.77 -16.94
C ASP A 30 6.24 -10.16 -16.28
N THR A 31 6.51 -10.20 -14.97
CA THR A 31 6.61 -11.45 -14.20
C THR A 31 5.50 -11.53 -13.16
N PRO A 32 5.14 -12.73 -12.69
CA PRO A 32 4.13 -12.88 -11.65
C PRO A 32 4.43 -12.08 -10.38
N ASP A 33 5.72 -11.92 -10.05
CA ASP A 33 6.17 -11.14 -8.88
C ASP A 33 6.12 -9.63 -9.13
N GLY A 34 6.40 -9.18 -10.36
CA GLY A 34 6.21 -7.79 -10.80
C GLY A 34 4.74 -7.39 -10.79
N GLU A 35 3.86 -8.20 -11.38
CA GLU A 35 2.40 -8.00 -11.35
C GLU A 35 1.88 -7.97 -9.89
N ARG A 36 2.40 -8.86 -9.04
CA ARG A 36 2.06 -8.88 -7.61
C ARG A 36 2.47 -7.60 -6.89
N LEU A 37 3.68 -7.10 -7.15
CA LEU A 37 4.20 -5.89 -6.57
C LEU A 37 3.34 -4.68 -6.95
N GLU A 38 2.96 -4.56 -8.23
CA GLU A 38 2.10 -3.49 -8.73
C GLU A 38 0.71 -3.49 -8.04
N VAL A 39 0.06 -4.67 -8.00
CA VAL A 39 -1.28 -4.77 -7.42
C VAL A 39 -1.25 -4.51 -5.91
N LEU A 40 -0.29 -5.08 -5.18
CA LEU A 40 -0.18 -4.84 -3.73
C LEU A 40 0.09 -3.37 -3.41
N SER A 41 0.95 -2.71 -4.19
CA SER A 41 1.24 -1.27 -4.03
C SER A 41 -0.04 -0.44 -4.19
N THR A 42 -0.83 -0.73 -5.23
CA THR A 42 -2.12 -0.07 -5.46
C THR A 42 -3.12 -0.29 -4.31
N LEU A 43 -3.20 -1.52 -3.78
CA LEU A 43 -4.09 -1.84 -2.66
C LEU A 43 -3.67 -1.15 -1.36
N ILE A 44 -2.35 -1.07 -1.09
CA ILE A 44 -1.81 -0.38 0.08
C ILE A 44 -2.17 1.11 0.01
N GLU A 45 -1.92 1.75 -1.13
CA GLU A 45 -2.25 3.17 -1.34
C GLU A 45 -3.75 3.42 -1.14
N ALA A 46 -4.61 2.55 -1.70
CA ALA A 46 -6.06 2.66 -1.54
C ALA A 46 -6.52 2.47 -0.09
N TYR A 47 -5.86 1.59 0.68
CA TYR A 47 -6.12 1.43 2.12
C TYR A 47 -5.68 2.68 2.89
N GLU A 48 -4.48 3.19 2.64
CA GLU A 48 -3.93 4.38 3.29
C GLU A 48 -4.75 5.62 2.99
N ARG A 49 -5.17 5.84 1.75
CA ARG A 49 -6.09 6.95 1.40
C ARG A 49 -7.42 6.89 2.13
N LYS A 50 -7.90 5.71 2.52
CA LYS A 50 -9.16 5.55 3.27
C LYS A 50 -8.97 5.72 4.77
N HIS A 51 -7.87 5.23 5.33
CA HIS A 51 -7.63 5.16 6.78
C HIS A 51 -6.76 6.30 7.31
N HIS A 52 -5.89 6.82 6.47
CA HIS A 52 -5.01 7.97 6.69
C HIS A 52 -5.29 9.05 5.65
N ALA A 53 -6.54 9.14 5.17
CA ALA A 53 -7.01 10.30 4.42
C ALA A 53 -6.56 11.53 5.20
N ILE A 54 -5.67 12.33 4.61
CA ILE A 54 -5.19 13.55 5.26
C ILE A 54 -6.43 14.36 5.61
N ASP A 55 -6.73 14.44 6.89
CA ASP A 55 -7.45 15.59 7.41
C ASP A 55 -6.56 16.79 7.11
N SER A 56 -6.87 17.52 6.07
CA SER A 56 -6.45 18.91 5.94
C SER A 56 -7.45 19.66 5.08
N PRO A 57 -7.81 20.90 5.45
CA PRO A 57 -7.04 21.81 6.33
C PRO A 57 -7.87 22.57 7.41
N ASP A 58 -7.19 23.42 8.21
CA ASP A 58 -7.69 24.64 8.94
C ASP A 58 -7.96 24.46 10.48
N LYS A 59 -7.46 25.23 11.48
CA LYS A 59 -6.94 26.62 11.68
C LYS A 59 -5.93 26.64 12.87
N GLY A 60 -5.01 27.59 13.02
CA GLY A 60 -4.98 28.90 12.40
C GLY A 60 -3.66 29.64 12.57
N GLY A 61 -3.41 30.54 11.62
CA GLY A 61 -2.78 31.80 11.96
C GLY A 61 -3.74 32.63 12.80
N THR A 62 -3.28 33.03 13.98
CA THR A 62 -3.50 34.34 14.66
C THR A 62 -2.97 34.18 16.08
N THR A 63 -1.75 34.65 16.32
CA THR A 63 -1.33 35.62 17.35
C THR A 63 0.19 35.74 17.32
#